data_AF-X0BTM9-F1
#
_entry.id   AF-X0BTM9-F1
#
_cell.length_a   1.000
_cell.length_b   1.000
_cell.length_c   1.000
_cell.angle_alpha   90.00
_cell.angle_beta   90.00
_cell.angle_gamma   90.00
#
_symmetry.space_group_name_H-M   'P 1'
#
loop_
_entity.id
_entity.type
_entity.pdbx_description
1 polymer ?
#
loop_
_entity_poly.entity_id
_entity_poly.type
_entity_poly.pdbx_seq_one_letter_code
_entity_poly.pdbx_strand_id
1 'polypeptide(L)'
;MPEHLAMIEAISGLQMEEEIAWIPHAKFRGILSALLPNAMQEPRKKVEWMKMKHFDQIIPGDNDFLKSFADLLKRIFVLNPNHRITAKQALRHPCLVEEAQPDDGTVAAEIH
;
A
#
# COMPACT_ATOMS: atom_id res chain seq x y z
N MET A 1 -3.77 -3.56 16.24
CA MET A 1 -3.04 -4.29 15.17
C MET A 1 -4.00 -4.80 14.08
N PRO A 2 -5.10 -5.52 14.39
CA PRO A 2 -6.07 -5.99 13.39
C PRO A 2 -6.81 -4.86 12.65
N GLU A 3 -6.98 -3.71 13.29
CA GLU A 3 -7.66 -2.54 12.73
C GLU A 3 -6.94 -2.00 11.49
N HIS A 4 -5.61 -1.88 11.58
CA HIS A 4 -4.79 -1.41 10.46
C HIS A 4 -4.79 -2.42 9.31
N LEU A 5 -4.85 -3.72 9.61
CA LEU A 5 -4.97 -4.76 8.58
C LEU A 5 -6.31 -4.64 7.85
N ALA A 6 -7.44 -4.57 8.58
CA ALA A 6 -8.76 -4.41 7.96
C ALA A 6 -8.85 -3.13 7.11
N MET A 7 -8.21 -2.05 7.57
CA MET A 7 -8.10 -0.82 6.80
C MET A 7 -7.30 -1.00 5.51
N ILE A 8 -6.15 -1.67 5.56
CA ILE A 8 -5.35 -1.97 4.37
C ILE A 8 -6.14 -2.84 3.39
N GLU A 9 -6.80 -3.90 3.86
CA GLU A 9 -7.65 -4.77 3.05
C GLU A 9 -8.74 -3.98 2.32
N ALA A 10 -9.46 -3.10 3.02
CA ALA A 10 -10.52 -2.31 2.39
C ALA A 10 -10.01 -1.27 1.37
N ILE A 11 -8.85 -0.66 1.63
CA ILE A 11 -8.29 0.36 0.73
C ILE A 11 -7.64 -0.28 -0.50
N SER A 12 -6.95 -1.41 -0.33
CA SER A 12 -6.16 -2.07 -1.37
C SER A 12 -6.89 -3.20 -2.11
N GLY A 13 -8.01 -3.68 -1.57
CA GLY A 13 -8.76 -4.81 -2.12
C GLY A 13 -8.09 -6.17 -1.89
N LEU A 14 -6.99 -6.24 -1.14
CA LEU A 14 -6.26 -7.47 -0.84
C LEU A 14 -7.01 -8.32 0.17
N GLN A 15 -6.99 -9.64 0.00
CA GLN A 15 -7.48 -10.58 1.02
C GLN A 15 -6.32 -11.03 1.91
N MET A 16 -6.42 -10.74 3.22
CA MET A 16 -5.37 -11.06 4.18
C MET A 16 -5.05 -12.55 4.23
N GLU A 17 -6.06 -13.41 4.07
CA GLU A 17 -5.94 -14.87 4.10
C GLU A 17 -5.08 -15.41 2.93
N GLU A 18 -5.12 -14.76 1.77
CA GLU A 18 -4.27 -15.09 0.61
C GLU A 18 -2.84 -14.57 0.82
N GLU A 19 -2.74 -13.35 1.37
CA GLU A 19 -1.47 -12.67 1.61
C GLU A 19 -0.66 -13.24 2.77
N ILE A 20 -1.18 -14.12 3.62
CA ILE A 20 -0.37 -14.81 4.66
C ILE A 20 0.26 -16.11 4.15
N ALA A 21 -0.06 -16.56 2.93
CA ALA A 21 0.43 -17.83 2.38
C ALA A 21 1.96 -17.87 2.21
N TRP A 22 2.60 -16.73 1.97
CA TRP A 22 4.06 -16.62 1.79
C TRP A 22 4.85 -16.89 3.07
N ILE A 23 4.22 -16.87 4.24
CA ILE A 23 4.90 -17.02 5.53
C ILE A 23 5.57 -18.40 5.59
N PRO A 24 6.92 -18.47 5.69
CA PRO A 24 7.64 -19.74 5.60
C PRO A 24 7.47 -20.61 6.86
N HIS A 25 7.20 -19.99 8.01
CA HIS A 25 7.11 -20.69 9.29
C HIS A 25 5.75 -21.38 9.46
N ALA A 26 5.67 -22.66 9.07
CA ALA A 26 4.43 -23.44 8.99
C ALA A 26 3.55 -23.39 10.27
N LYS A 27 4.15 -23.55 11.46
CA LYS A 27 3.41 -23.48 12.73
C LYS A 27 2.80 -22.09 12.97
N PHE A 28 3.52 -21.03 12.61
CA PHE A 28 3.07 -19.65 12.82
C PHE A 28 1.97 -19.29 11.82
N ARG A 29 2.17 -19.67 10.55
CA ARG A 29 1.14 -19.60 9.50
C ARG A 29 -0.14 -20.33 9.90
N GLY A 30 -0.03 -21.54 10.46
CA GLY A 30 -1.18 -22.32 10.92
C GLY A 30 -1.96 -21.62 12.03
N ILE A 31 -1.27 -21.05 13.03
CA ILE A 31 -1.90 -20.27 14.10
C ILE A 31 -2.59 -19.03 13.53
N LEU A 32 -1.91 -18.26 12.67
CA LEU A 32 -2.48 -17.09 12.02
C LEU A 32 -3.72 -17.46 11.20
N SER A 33 -3.64 -18.48 10.34
CA SER A 33 -4.77 -18.92 9.52
C SER A 33 -5.99 -19.33 10.34
N ALA A 34 -5.79 -19.89 11.54
CA ALA A 34 -6.88 -20.29 12.42
C ALA A 34 -7.51 -19.11 13.17
N LEU A 35 -6.70 -18.12 13.57
CA LEU A 35 -7.16 -17.02 14.43
C LEU A 35 -7.59 -15.78 13.64
N LEU A 36 -6.97 -15.52 12.49
CA LEU A 36 -7.16 -14.31 11.70
C LEU A 36 -8.63 -14.08 11.29
N PRO A 37 -9.40 -15.09 10.81
CA PRO A 37 -10.80 -14.86 10.42
C PRO A 37 -11.64 -14.29 11.56
N ASN A 38 -11.45 -14.79 12.79
CA ASN A 38 -12.16 -14.33 13.98
C ASN A 38 -11.64 -12.96 14.44
N ALA A 39 -10.32 -12.77 14.46
CA ALA A 39 -9.70 -11.51 14.85
C ALA A 39 -10.06 -10.34 13.91
N MET A 40 -10.40 -10.62 12.65
CA MET A 40 -10.73 -9.62 11.63
C MET A 40 -12.21 -9.26 11.57
N GLN A 41 -13.12 -9.98 12.24
CA GLN A 41 -14.57 -9.73 12.12
C GLN A 41 -14.97 -8.32 12.55
N GLU A 42 -14.66 -7.93 13.77
CA GLU A 42 -15.00 -6.60 14.30
C GLU A 42 -14.28 -5.46 13.56
N PRO A 43 -12.97 -5.58 13.25
CA PRO A 43 -12.29 -4.63 12.37
C PRO A 43 -12.95 -4.44 10.99
N ARG A 44 -13.31 -5.52 10.30
CA ARG A 44 -13.97 -5.48 8.98
C ARG A 44 -15.33 -4.78 9.07
N LYS A 45 -16.15 -5.12 10.06
CA LYS A 45 -17.44 -4.44 10.32
C LYS A 45 -17.26 -2.94 10.57
N LYS A 46 -16.25 -2.57 11.35
CA LYS A 46 -15.96 -1.15 11.64
C LYS A 46 -15.58 -0.38 10.37
N VAL A 47 -14.74 -0.99 9.53
CA VAL A 47 -14.32 -0.41 8.24
C VAL A 47 -15.50 -0.28 7.27
N GLU A 48 -16.38 -1.28 7.24
CA GLU A 48 -17.64 -1.26 6.48
C GLU A 48 -18.58 -0.15 6.99
N TRP A 49 -18.77 -0.02 8.31
CA TRP A 49 -19.56 1.05 8.94
C TRP A 49 -19.03 2.44 8.59
N MET A 50 -17.70 2.59 8.54
CA MET A 50 -17.03 3.82 8.12
C MET A 50 -17.14 4.10 6.61
N LYS A 51 -17.70 3.17 5.83
CA LYS A 51 -17.81 3.25 4.36
C LYS A 51 -16.47 3.59 3.70
N MET A 52 -15.41 2.93 4.15
CA MET A 52 -14.09 3.11 3.57
C MET A 52 -14.10 2.72 2.09
N LYS A 53 -13.32 3.46 1.30
CA LYS A 53 -13.29 3.36 -0.15
C LYS A 53 -11.99 2.70 -0.62
N HIS A 54 -12.05 2.09 -1.80
CA HIS A 54 -10.86 1.55 -2.48
C HIS A 54 -9.99 2.68 -3.05
N PHE A 55 -8.70 2.43 -3.31
CA PHE A 55 -7.81 3.42 -3.95
C PHE A 55 -8.40 4.04 -5.22
N ASP A 56 -9.06 3.25 -6.07
CA ASP A 56 -9.67 3.73 -7.33
C ASP A 56 -10.84 4.69 -7.12
N GLN A 57 -11.44 4.69 -5.93
CA GLN A 57 -12.53 5.59 -5.55
C GLN A 57 -12.04 6.78 -4.71
N ILE A 58 -10.89 6.65 -4.05
CA ILE A 58 -10.25 7.72 -3.26
C ILE A 58 -9.45 8.64 -4.17
N ILE A 59 -8.69 8.06 -5.11
CA ILE A 59 -7.80 8.76 -6.02
C ILE A 59 -8.43 8.62 -7.42
N PRO A 60 -9.18 9.63 -7.89
CA PRO A 60 -9.80 9.57 -9.20
C PRO A 60 -8.71 9.56 -10.28
N GLY A 61 -8.83 8.65 -11.24
CA GLY A 61 -7.86 8.46 -12.33
C GLY A 61 -7.97 9.53 -13.44
N ASP A 62 -8.20 10.78 -13.07
CA ASP A 62 -8.55 11.87 -14.00
C ASP A 62 -7.36 12.33 -14.86
N ASN A 63 -6.14 12.15 -14.35
CA ASN A 63 -4.90 12.44 -15.08
C ASN A 63 -3.86 11.34 -14.84
N ASP A 64 -2.80 11.36 -15.66
CA ASP A 64 -1.79 10.29 -15.67
C ASP A 64 -0.92 10.29 -14.40
N PHE A 65 -0.74 11.44 -13.76
CA PHE A 65 -0.10 11.51 -12.44
C PHE A 65 -0.92 10.78 -11.38
N LEU A 66 -2.22 11.05 -11.27
CA LEU A 66 -3.10 10.42 -10.28
C LEU A 66 -3.20 8.90 -10.48
N LYS A 67 -3.25 8.45 -11.74
CA LYS A 67 -3.16 7.02 -12.08
C LYS A 67 -1.83 6.42 -11.62
N SER A 68 -0.72 7.11 -11.90
CA SER A 68 0.63 6.67 -11.48
C SER A 68 0.80 6.69 -9.95
N PHE A 69 0.20 7.65 -9.26
CA PHE A 69 0.22 7.75 -7.81
C PHE A 69 -0.58 6.61 -7.17
N ALA A 70 -1.78 6.33 -7.69
CA ALA A 70 -2.58 5.20 -7.24
C ALA A 70 -1.84 3.87 -7.47
N ASP A 71 -1.18 3.68 -8.61
CA ASP A 71 -0.37 2.48 -8.88
C ASP A 71 0.78 2.31 -7.88
N LEU A 72 1.50 3.41 -7.58
CA LEU A 72 2.58 3.38 -6.61
C LEU A 72 2.08 2.96 -5.22
N LEU A 73 0.97 3.54 -4.75
CA LEU A 73 0.39 3.19 -3.45
C LEU A 73 -0.03 1.72 -3.42
N LYS A 74 -0.73 1.22 -4.45
CA LYS A 74 -1.12 -0.21 -4.52
C LYS A 74 0.09 -1.12 -4.37
N ARG A 75 1.22 -0.79 -5.00
CA ARG A 75 2.47 -1.56 -4.91
C ARG A 75 3.18 -1.46 -3.55
N ILE A 76 3.06 -0.32 -2.87
CA ILE A 76 3.62 -0.12 -1.51
C ILE A 76 2.82 -0.91 -0.47
N PHE A 77 1.49 -0.97 -0.61
CA PHE A 77 0.61 -1.62 0.35
C PHE A 77 0.47 -3.14 0.17
N VAL A 78 1.16 -3.76 -0.80
CA VAL A 78 1.27 -5.22 -0.91
C VAL A 78 1.86 -5.80 0.37
N LEU A 79 1.18 -6.78 0.96
CA LEU A 79 1.57 -7.35 2.25
C LEU A 79 2.69 -8.37 2.13
N ASN A 80 2.67 -9.20 1.08
CA ASN A 80 3.77 -10.08 0.77
C ASN A 80 5.03 -9.26 0.42
N PRO A 81 6.08 -9.27 1.27
CA PRO A 81 7.28 -8.47 1.06
C PRO A 81 8.06 -8.90 -0.19
N ASN A 82 7.87 -10.13 -0.67
CA ASN A 82 8.51 -10.62 -1.90
C ASN A 82 7.89 -9.99 -3.16
N HIS A 83 6.65 -9.53 -3.08
CA HIS A 83 5.92 -8.91 -4.20
C HIS A 83 5.82 -7.38 -4.06
N ARG A 84 6.00 -6.86 -2.83
CA ARG A 84 5.98 -5.43 -2.54
C ARG A 84 7.13 -4.71 -3.25
N ILE A 85 6.85 -3.52 -3.78
CA ILE A 85 7.87 -2.68 -4.43
C ILE A 85 8.99 -2.33 -3.45
N THR A 86 10.23 -2.41 -3.91
CA THR A 86 11.39 -1.96 -3.13
C THR A 86 11.55 -0.45 -3.18
N ALA A 87 12.22 0.16 -2.20
CA ALA A 87 12.50 1.60 -2.20
C ALA A 87 13.20 2.05 -3.50
N LYS A 88 14.18 1.28 -3.99
CA LYS A 88 14.89 1.55 -5.24
C LYS A 88 13.97 1.52 -6.46
N GLN A 89 12.98 0.64 -6.50
CA GLN A 89 11.99 0.60 -7.58
C GLN A 89 10.97 1.74 -7.45
N ALA A 90 10.52 2.06 -6.22
CA ALA A 90 9.59 3.14 -5.96
C ALA A 90 10.17 4.49 -6.41
N LEU A 91 11.45 4.76 -6.13
CA LEU A 91 12.15 5.96 -6.60
C LEU A 91 12.22 6.09 -8.13
N ARG A 92 12.02 5.00 -8.87
CA ARG A 92 11.99 4.98 -10.35
C ARG A 92 10.57 4.98 -10.90
N HIS A 93 9.56 5.06 -10.05
CA HIS A 93 8.16 5.01 -10.46
C HIS A 93 7.77 6.33 -11.16
N PRO A 94 6.98 6.31 -12.26
CA PRO A 94 6.56 7.53 -12.98
C PRO A 94 5.91 8.61 -12.10
N CYS A 95 5.35 8.23 -10.95
CA CYS A 95 4.80 9.16 -9.97
C CYS A 95 5.87 10.03 -9.28
N LEU A 96 7.07 9.49 -9.07
CA LEU A 96 8.18 10.17 -8.37
C LEU A 96 9.27 10.62 -9.34
N VAL A 97 9.25 10.13 -10.57
CA VAL A 97 10.09 10.61 -11.66
C VAL A 97 9.37 11.77 -12.32
N GLU A 98 9.34 12.92 -11.64
CA GLU A 98 9.18 14.18 -12.37
C GLU A 98 10.44 14.37 -13.22
N GLU A 99 10.28 14.88 -14.45
CA GLU A 99 11.40 15.46 -15.15
C GLU A 99 11.95 16.52 -14.21
N ALA A 100 13.13 16.27 -13.62
CA ALA A 100 13.86 17.32 -12.96
C ALA A 100 13.99 18.42 -14.02
N GLN A 101 13.26 19.53 -13.86
CA GLN A 101 13.73 20.77 -14.45
C GLN A 101 15.19 20.81 -14.01
N PRO A 102 16.15 20.88 -14.95
CA PRO A 102 17.54 20.95 -14.58
C PRO A 102 17.66 22.07 -13.56
N ASP A 103 17.90 21.68 -12.31
CA ASP A 103 18.22 22.60 -11.25
C ASP A 103 19.59 23.13 -11.66
N ASP A 104 19.61 24.32 -12.25
CA ASP A 104 20.81 25.01 -12.73
C ASP A 104 21.80 25.33 -11.57
N GLY A 105 21.66 24.69 -10.40
CA GLY A 105 22.61 24.72 -9.30
C GLY A 105 22.73 26.08 -8.61
N THR A 106 21.90 27.05 -8.97
CA THR A 106 22.10 28.45 -8.58
C THR A 106 21.64 28.75 -7.16
N VAL A 107 20.64 28.03 -6.61
CA VAL A 107 20.06 28.38 -5.30
C VAL A 107 20.81 27.80 -4.09
N ALA A 108 21.57 26.72 -4.25
CA ALA A 108 22.38 26.16 -3.15
C ALA A 108 23.61 27.01 -2.82
N ALA A 109 24.03 27.90 -3.72
CA ALA A 109 25.18 28.79 -3.54
C ALA A 109 24.86 30.12 -2.84
N GLU A 110 23.57 30.45 -2.65
CA GLU A 110 23.15 31.74 -2.07
C GLU A 110 23.03 31.73 -0.54
N ILE A 111 23.24 30.58 0.11
CA ILE A 111 23.30 30.47 1.58
C ILE A 111 24.77 30.49 2.00
N HIS A 112 25.37 31.68 2.03
CA HIS A 112 26.70 31.92 2.61
C HIS A 112 26.74 33.25 3.35
#